data_AF-A0A1V5YJG0-F1
#
_entry.id   AF-A0A1V5YJG0-F1
#
_cell.length_a   1.000
_cell.length_b   1.000
_cell.length_c   1.000
_cell.angle_alpha   90.00
_cell.angle_beta   90.00
_cell.angle_gamma   90.00
#
_symmetry.space_group_name_H-M   'P 1'
#
loop_
_entity.id
_entity.type
_entity.pdbx_description
1 polymer ?
#
loop_
_entity_poly.entity_id
_entity_poly.type
_entity_poly.pdbx_seq_one_letter_code
_entity_poly.pdbx_strand_id
1 'polypeptide(L)'
;MPRSSWFDERSNSMQFDQYMTQMASWREAMADGKIEPDELLRQARRVEDLLRAFEPKLSDAQHEELTRIFLELTVFYGMQRIADLAAAGGQE
;
A
#
# COMPACT_ATOMS: atom_id res chain seq x y z
N MET A 1 8.67 14.03 -4.40
CA MET A 1 7.84 14.86 -3.50
C MET A 1 8.77 15.50 -2.47
N PRO A 2 8.64 16.79 -2.14
CA PRO A 2 9.25 17.32 -0.91
C PRO A 2 8.80 16.47 0.30
N ARG A 3 9.48 16.53 1.46
CA ARG A 3 9.19 15.73 2.65
C ARG A 3 7.82 16.09 3.28
N SER A 4 6.74 15.89 2.56
CA SER A 4 5.38 15.97 3.06
C SER A 4 5.18 14.85 4.08
N SER A 5 4.54 15.17 5.20
CA SER A 5 4.19 14.19 6.23
C SER A 5 3.33 13.07 5.64
N TRP A 6 3.57 11.83 6.08
CA TRP A 6 2.68 10.70 5.77
C TRP A 6 1.38 10.72 6.57
N PHE A 7 1.28 11.60 7.56
CA PHE A 7 0.14 11.73 8.46
C PHE A 7 -0.57 13.07 8.26
N ASP A 8 -1.89 13.06 8.37
CA ASP A 8 -2.69 14.27 8.51
C ASP A 8 -2.52 14.90 9.90
N GLU A 9 -2.25 16.19 9.91
CA GLU A 9 -1.97 16.95 11.13
C GLU A 9 -3.21 17.11 12.03
N ARG A 10 -4.42 16.86 11.52
CA ARG A 10 -5.69 17.01 12.25
C ARG A 10 -6.27 15.68 12.70
N SER A 11 -6.28 14.66 11.83
CA SER A 11 -6.84 13.34 12.14
C SER A 11 -5.81 12.34 12.66
N ASN A 12 -4.50 12.64 12.52
CA ASN A 12 -3.40 11.72 12.82
C ASN A 12 -3.52 10.36 12.07
N SER A 13 -4.29 10.33 10.98
CA SER A 13 -4.44 9.17 10.12
C SER A 13 -3.43 9.19 8.98
N MET A 14 -3.03 8.01 8.50
CA MET A 14 -2.18 7.91 7.32
C MET A 14 -2.91 8.47 6.09
N GLN A 15 -2.26 9.34 5.32
CA GLN A 15 -2.83 9.95 4.11
C GLN A 15 -2.60 9.13 2.84
N PHE A 16 -2.23 7.84 2.97
CA PHE A 16 -1.87 7.04 1.81
C PHE A 16 -3.00 6.89 0.80
N ASP A 17 -4.26 6.89 1.22
CA ASP A 17 -5.42 6.86 0.31
C ASP A 17 -5.49 8.11 -0.57
N GLN A 18 -5.24 9.28 0.01
CA GLN A 18 -5.23 10.54 -0.74
C GLN A 18 -4.08 10.56 -1.75
N TYR A 19 -2.90 10.08 -1.36
CA TYR A 19 -1.74 10.02 -2.26
C TYR A 19 -1.89 8.94 -3.33
N MET A 20 -2.51 7.81 -3.00
CA MET A 20 -2.77 6.70 -3.93
C MET A 20 -3.56 7.20 -5.15
N THR A 21 -4.64 7.96 -4.94
CA THR A 21 -5.46 8.49 -6.03
C THR A 21 -4.70 9.42 -7.00
N GLN A 22 -3.59 10.01 -6.54
CA GLN A 22 -2.74 10.88 -7.35
C GLN A 22 -1.68 10.11 -8.15
N MET A 23 -1.42 8.84 -7.82
CA MET A 23 -0.43 8.03 -8.49
C MET A 23 -0.87 7.66 -9.90
N ALA A 24 0.04 7.75 -10.87
CA ALA A 24 -0.23 7.34 -12.25
C ALA A 24 -0.62 5.86 -12.32
N SER A 25 0.07 4.98 -11.59
CA SER A 25 -0.24 3.55 -11.54
C SER A 25 -1.66 3.24 -11.05
N TRP A 26 -2.19 4.06 -10.12
CA TRP A 26 -3.56 3.93 -9.67
C TRP A 26 -4.55 4.40 -10.74
N ARG A 27 -4.31 5.59 -11.32
CA ARG A 27 -5.18 6.13 -12.38
C ARG A 27 -5.25 5.22 -13.61
N GLU A 28 -4.13 4.58 -13.95
CA GLU A 28 -4.06 3.60 -15.05
C GLU A 28 -4.88 2.35 -14.71
N ALA A 29 -4.68 1.75 -13.54
CA ALA A 29 -5.40 0.54 -13.13
C ALA A 29 -6.91 0.75 -12.90
N MET A 30 -7.35 1.98 -12.67
CA MET A 30 -8.75 2.33 -12.47
C MET A 30 -9.42 2.90 -13.73
N ALA A 31 -8.73 2.97 -14.86
CA ALA A 31 -9.19 3.69 -16.05
C ALA A 31 -10.49 3.13 -16.64
N ASP A 32 -10.70 1.82 -16.55
CA ASP A 32 -11.91 1.11 -17.02
C ASP A 32 -12.84 0.68 -15.87
N GLY A 33 -12.50 1.06 -14.64
CA GLY A 33 -13.26 0.73 -13.43
C GLY A 33 -13.09 -0.71 -12.94
N LYS A 34 -12.19 -1.50 -13.51
CA LYS A 34 -11.93 -2.88 -13.08
C LYS A 34 -10.44 -3.19 -13.10
N ILE A 35 -9.91 -3.68 -11.99
CA ILE A 35 -8.52 -4.16 -11.93
C ILE A 35 -8.48 -5.61 -12.44
N GLU A 36 -7.79 -5.86 -13.55
CA GLU A 36 -7.56 -7.21 -14.06
C GLU A 36 -6.39 -7.92 -13.35
N PRO A 37 -6.36 -9.27 -13.32
CA PRO A 37 -5.32 -10.02 -12.61
C PRO A 37 -3.89 -9.70 -13.05
N ASP A 38 -3.68 -9.45 -14.35
CA ASP A 38 -2.38 -9.09 -14.90
C ASP A 38 -1.92 -7.69 -14.48
N GLU A 39 -2.84 -6.76 -14.22
CA GLU A 39 -2.52 -5.42 -13.72
C GLU A 39 -2.08 -5.48 -12.27
N LEU A 40 -2.72 -6.33 -11.47
CA LEU A 40 -2.31 -6.59 -10.10
C LEU A 40 -0.90 -7.21 -10.07
N LEU A 41 -0.61 -8.16 -10.97
CA LEU A 41 0.73 -8.73 -11.10
C LEU A 41 1.77 -7.69 -11.54
N ARG A 42 1.42 -6.77 -12.43
CA ARG A 42 2.32 -5.66 -12.80
C ARG A 42 2.60 -4.74 -11.61
N GLN A 43 1.58 -4.43 -10.81
CA GLN A 43 1.75 -3.61 -9.61
C GLN A 43 2.60 -4.32 -8.56
N ALA A 44 2.42 -5.63 -8.36
CA ALA A 44 3.26 -6.44 -7.47
C ALA A 44 4.74 -6.38 -7.90
N ARG A 45 5.03 -6.61 -9.18
CA ARG A 45 6.39 -6.48 -9.73
C ARG A 45 6.98 -5.09 -9.52
N ARG A 46 6.18 -4.04 -9.74
CA ARG A 46 6.62 -2.65 -9.49
C ARG A 46 7.03 -2.44 -8.03
N VAL A 47 6.29 -2.99 -7.08
CA VAL A 47 6.64 -2.91 -5.65
C VAL A 47 7.93 -3.68 -5.37
N GLU A 48 8.07 -4.91 -5.88
CA GLU A 48 9.28 -5.72 -5.72
C GLU A 48 10.52 -5.02 -6.27
N ASP A 49 10.44 -4.43 -7.46
CA ASP A 49 11.54 -3.70 -8.09
C ASP A 49 11.95 -2.48 -7.26
N LEU A 50 10.97 -1.73 -6.74
CA LEU A 50 11.22 -0.59 -5.86
C LEU A 50 11.91 -1.01 -4.56
N LEU A 51 11.44 -2.10 -3.92
CA LEU A 51 12.05 -2.61 -2.70
C LEU A 51 13.45 -3.13 -2.94
N ARG A 52 13.68 -3.92 -3.99
CA ARG A 52 15.01 -4.43 -4.36
C ARG A 52 16.01 -3.31 -4.63
N ALA A 53 15.56 -2.21 -5.23
CA ALA A 53 16.39 -1.04 -5.47
C ALA A 53 16.60 -0.15 -4.23
N PHE A 54 15.74 -0.25 -3.22
CA PHE A 54 15.77 0.57 -2.02
C PHE A 54 16.47 -0.11 -0.84
N GLU A 55 16.25 -1.41 -0.66
CA GLU A 55 16.77 -2.21 0.46
C GLU A 55 18.28 -2.05 0.68
N PRO A 56 19.17 -2.08 -0.33
CA PRO A 56 20.61 -1.93 -0.13
C PRO A 56 21.05 -0.52 0.31
N LYS A 57 20.15 0.47 0.29
CA LYS A 57 20.41 1.86 0.70
C LYS A 57 20.16 2.08 2.19
N LEU A 58 19.60 1.09 2.87
CA LEU A 58 19.26 1.15 4.28
C LEU A 58 20.47 0.69 5.10
N SER A 59 20.69 1.34 6.25
CA SER A 59 21.49 0.71 7.29
C SER A 59 20.73 -0.46 7.91
N ASP A 60 21.43 -1.37 8.60
CA ASP A 60 20.80 -2.51 9.27
C ASP A 60 19.65 -2.09 10.20
N ALA A 61 19.83 -1.01 10.97
CA ALA A 61 18.80 -0.48 11.86
C ALA A 61 17.58 0.06 11.08
N GLN A 62 17.81 0.76 9.97
CA GLN A 62 16.71 1.25 9.11
C GLN A 62 15.98 0.11 8.41
N HIS A 63 16.71 -0.93 8.01
CA HIS A 63 16.15 -2.15 7.43
C HIS A 63 15.25 -2.88 8.43
N GLU A 64 15.71 -3.05 9.66
CA GLU A 64 14.92 -3.67 10.74
C GLU A 64 13.63 -2.90 11.03
N GLU A 65 13.73 -1.56 11.18
CA GLU A 65 12.57 -0.70 11.41
C GLU A 65 11.55 -0.78 10.25
N LEU A 66 12.02 -0.69 9.00
CA LEU A 66 11.16 -0.74 7.84
C LEU A 66 10.53 -2.13 7.65
N THR A 67 11.29 -3.19 7.91
CA THR A 67 10.78 -4.57 7.89
C THR A 67 9.64 -4.74 8.87
N ARG A 68 9.79 -4.24 10.10
CA ARG A 68 8.71 -4.27 11.10
C ARG A 68 7.46 -3.54 10.61
N ILE A 69 7.62 -2.36 10.00
CA ILE A 69 6.50 -1.60 9.42
C ILE A 69 5.79 -2.41 8.33
N PHE A 70 6.52 -3.06 7.41
CA PHE A 70 5.90 -3.89 6.38
C PHE A 70 5.16 -5.11 6.94
N LEU A 71 5.68 -5.73 7.99
CA LEU A 71 5.01 -6.86 8.65
C LEU A 71 3.68 -6.41 9.29
N GLU A 72 3.66 -5.29 9.99
CA GLU A 72 2.43 -4.74 10.58
C GLU A 72 1.40 -4.32 9.51
N LEU A 73 1.86 -3.70 8.41
CA LEU A 73 0.98 -3.40 7.27
C LEU A 73 0.40 -4.68 6.64
N THR A 74 1.20 -5.75 6.54
CA THR A 74 0.75 -7.05 6.03
C THR A 74 -0.33 -7.66 6.92
N VAL A 75 -0.14 -7.60 8.24
CA VAL A 75 -1.15 -8.02 9.22
C VAL A 75 -2.42 -7.18 9.06
N PHE A 76 -2.29 -5.86 8.99
CA PHE A 76 -3.42 -4.94 8.83
C PHE A 76 -4.24 -5.23 7.57
N TYR A 77 -3.61 -5.33 6.39
CA TYR A 77 -4.31 -5.67 5.15
C TYR A 77 -4.92 -7.07 5.17
N GLY A 78 -4.30 -8.01 5.89
CA GLY A 78 -4.89 -9.31 6.18
C GLY A 78 -6.19 -9.22 6.98
N MET A 79 -6.18 -8.44 8.07
CA MET A 79 -7.35 -8.20 8.91
C MET A 79 -8.45 -7.48 8.14
N GLN A 80 -8.12 -6.43 7.40
CA GLN A 80 -9.08 -5.65 6.61
C GLN A 80 -9.80 -6.53 5.59
N ARG A 81 -9.05 -7.33 4.81
CA ARG A 81 -9.64 -8.27 3.83
C ARG A 81 -10.60 -9.27 4.47
N ILE A 82 -10.28 -9.79 5.66
CA ILE A 82 -11.16 -10.72 6.39
C ILE A 82 -12.42 -9.98 6.85
N ALA A 83 -12.28 -8.77 7.39
CA ALA A 83 -13.41 -7.96 7.81
C ALA A 83 -14.35 -7.59 6.65
N ASP A 84 -13.81 -7.22 5.49
CA ASP A 84 -14.57 -6.87 4.29
C ASP A 84 -15.36 -8.08 3.75
N LEU A 85 -14.75 -9.27 3.72
CA LEU A 85 -15.44 -10.51 3.34
C LEU A 85 -16.58 -10.85 4.31
N ALA A 86 -16.37 -10.67 5.61
CA ALA A 86 -17.41 -10.89 6.62
C ALA A 86 -18.58 -9.89 6.47
N ALA A 87 -18.29 -8.62 6.17
CA ALA A 87 -19.29 -7.59 5.93
C ALA A 87 -20.12 -7.88 4.67
N ALA A 88 -19.49 -8.37 3.60
CA ALA A 88 -20.18 -8.75 2.37
C ALA A 88 -21.06 -10.01 2.55
N GLY A 89 -20.63 -10.97 3.36
CA GLY A 89 -21.39 -12.19 3.67
C GLY A 89 -22.51 -12.01 4.71
N GLY A 90 -22.55 -10.88 5.41
CA GLY A 90 -23.60 -10.53 6.38
C GLY A 90 -24.78 -9.76 5.79
N GLN A 91 -24.86 -9.62 4.46
CA GLN A 91 -25.94 -8.94 3.72
C GLN A 91 -26.90 -9.92 3.03
N GLU A 92 -27.03 -11.16 3.53
CA GLU A 92 -28.09 -12.12 3.16
C GLU A 92 -29.15 -12.22 4.27
#